data_AF-A0A7S3QT37-F1
#
_entry.id   AF-A0A7S3QT37-F1
#
_cell.length_a   1.000
_cell.length_b   1.000
_cell.length_c   1.000
_cell.angle_alpha   90.00
_cell.angle_beta   90.00
_cell.angle_gamma   90.00
#
_symmetry.space_group_name_H-M   'P 1'
#
loop_
_entity.id
_entity.type
_entity.pdbx_description
1 polymer ?
#
loop_
_entity_poly.entity_id
_entity_poly.type
_entity_poly.pdbx_seq_one_letter_code
_entity_poly.pdbx_strand_id
1 'polypeptide(L)'
;MVSAIASQSGGSRAAQLCALHVVDSSRGQTKTFHVHLDKITSSMRYFSTYLQRTKPGGPVDISVHCDLVIFELLLTFMEGPGDIMRALMRDLSLAIPIYISSNFLKMDGLVELCAQFIASHLPHFASTADLVALPGELFSRFAKAVPEAKLEELHELLQASNAQDSPSISSRKQHQASKLHALLSRLYKHKLEHVLQSLRTTVCRCAHCGAMYSSANAHRLSCAAGTKLQAAQASPAGKRSTGGGGGHHKADPAWNLGEHLAALRASNSSRANSAGVGSGEGVAGRAADGATEVGTGAGASWREIFWDVWGVVHVFWCHRCSSFFPAQELNMCPFHPEPPIFMSSKTTGRYPCCGSVATRGTPPDTASSSGCWGREHQVLPLLPGGPPAAVTSTTTITGDTSS
;
A
#
# COMPACT_ATOMS: atom_id res chain seq x y z
N MET A 1 0.81 25.32 27.02
CA MET A 1 1.82 24.90 28.02
C MET A 1 1.06 24.29 29.18
N VAL A 2 1.35 23.05 29.57
CA VAL A 2 0.70 22.40 30.72
C VAL A 2 1.51 22.78 31.97
N SER A 3 0.87 23.39 32.95
CA SER A 3 1.46 23.67 34.26
C SER A 3 0.87 22.70 35.27
N ALA A 4 1.73 21.94 35.96
CA ALA A 4 1.33 21.04 37.04
C ALA A 4 1.80 21.61 38.38
N ILE A 5 0.87 21.81 39.32
CA ILE A 5 1.16 22.26 40.69
C ILE A 5 0.78 21.12 41.63
N ALA A 6 1.71 20.67 42.46
CA ALA A 6 1.48 19.59 43.42
C ALA A 6 1.42 20.16 44.85
N SER A 7 0.34 19.88 45.57
CA SER A 7 0.23 20.11 47.03
C SER A 7 0.17 18.75 47.77
N GLN A 8 0.12 18.72 49.10
CA GLN A 8 0.56 17.58 49.95
C GLN A 8 -0.57 16.72 50.55
N SER A 9 -0.47 15.39 50.46
CA SER A 9 -1.03 14.34 51.35
C SER A 9 -0.54 12.95 50.88
N GLY A 10 -0.66 11.87 51.67
CA GLY A 10 -0.14 10.53 51.34
C GLY A 10 -1.25 9.50 51.14
N GLY A 11 -1.23 8.78 50.01
CA GLY A 11 -2.28 7.83 49.59
C GLY A 11 -1.88 7.03 48.34
N SER A 12 -2.50 5.87 48.15
CA SER A 12 -2.27 4.97 47.00
C SER A 12 -2.68 5.63 45.67
N ARG A 13 -1.84 5.54 44.62
CA ARG A 13 -2.08 6.18 43.30
C ARG A 13 -3.40 5.72 42.64
N ALA A 14 -3.81 4.48 42.87
CA ALA A 14 -5.02 3.90 42.26
C ALA A 14 -6.34 4.56 42.67
N ALA A 15 -6.40 5.16 43.87
CA ALA A 15 -7.59 5.87 44.35
C ALA A 15 -7.43 7.41 44.27
N GLN A 16 -6.29 7.90 43.76
CA GLN A 16 -5.98 9.32 43.78
C GLN A 16 -6.77 10.06 42.69
N LEU A 17 -7.57 11.04 43.11
CA LEU A 17 -8.28 11.94 42.21
C LEU A 17 -7.37 13.10 41.77
N CYS A 18 -7.47 13.46 40.50
CA CYS A 18 -6.78 14.59 39.88
C CYS A 18 -7.82 15.65 39.52
N ALA A 19 -7.53 16.92 39.83
CA ALA A 19 -8.28 18.06 39.30
C ALA A 19 -7.70 18.44 37.93
N LEU A 20 -8.55 18.54 36.92
CA LEU A 20 -8.21 18.94 35.56
C LEU A 20 -8.94 20.23 35.25
N HIS A 21 -8.23 21.35 35.24
CA HIS A 21 -8.75 22.65 34.84
C HIS A 21 -8.57 22.84 33.33
N VAL A 22 -9.67 22.74 32.58
CA VAL A 22 -9.66 22.96 31.13
C VAL A 22 -10.11 24.38 30.85
N VAL A 23 -9.20 25.16 30.27
CA VAL A 23 -9.36 26.59 29.98
C VAL A 23 -9.54 26.79 28.47
N ASP A 24 -10.77 27.06 28.06
CA ASP A 24 -11.08 27.46 26.69
C ASP A 24 -10.90 28.96 26.53
N SER A 25 -9.75 29.33 25.98
CA SER A 25 -9.39 30.73 25.77
C SER A 25 -10.22 31.39 24.67
N SER A 26 -10.83 30.62 23.77
CA SER A 26 -11.66 31.16 22.69
C SER A 26 -13.05 31.56 23.19
N ARG A 27 -13.59 30.79 24.15
CA ARG A 27 -14.91 31.01 24.76
C ARG A 27 -14.83 31.72 26.11
N GLY A 28 -13.63 31.96 26.63
CA GLY A 28 -13.40 32.57 27.95
C GLY A 28 -13.93 31.72 29.11
N GLN A 29 -14.03 30.40 28.93
CA GLN A 29 -14.64 29.48 29.90
C GLN A 29 -13.58 28.58 30.52
N THR A 30 -13.75 28.27 31.80
CA THR A 30 -12.93 27.26 32.50
C THR A 30 -13.85 26.26 33.15
N LYS A 31 -13.57 24.97 32.96
CA LYS A 31 -14.30 23.87 33.59
C LYS A 31 -13.33 22.91 34.28
N THR A 32 -13.69 22.50 35.49
CA THR A 32 -12.89 21.56 36.29
C THR A 32 -13.49 20.17 36.22
N PHE A 33 -12.68 19.20 35.82
CA PHE A 33 -13.04 17.78 35.83
C PHE A 33 -12.27 17.08 36.94
N HIS A 34 -12.91 16.12 37.61
CA HIS A 34 -12.27 15.27 38.61
C HIS A 34 -12.18 13.86 38.06
N VAL A 35 -10.96 13.37 37.87
CA VAL A 35 -10.70 12.08 37.20
C VAL A 35 -9.68 11.28 38.00
N HIS A 36 -9.82 9.96 38.05
CA HIS A 36 -8.82 9.09 38.65
C HIS A 36 -7.48 9.19 37.91
N LEU A 37 -6.40 9.39 38.66
CA LEU A 37 -5.06 9.58 38.14
C LEU A 37 -4.60 8.38 37.29
N ASP A 38 -4.91 7.16 37.72
CA ASP A 38 -4.56 5.94 36.99
C ASP A 38 -5.32 5.82 35.65
N LYS A 39 -6.59 6.26 35.61
CA LYS A 39 -7.39 6.22 34.39
C LYS A 39 -6.87 7.22 33.35
N ILE A 40 -6.57 8.45 33.76
CA ILE A 40 -6.04 9.46 32.83
C ILE A 40 -4.63 9.14 32.37
N THR A 41 -3.75 8.64 33.25
CA THR A 41 -2.37 8.29 32.84
C THR A 41 -2.29 7.04 31.97
N SER A 42 -3.22 6.09 32.13
CA SER A 42 -3.33 4.92 31.26
C SER A 42 -3.95 5.26 29.90
N SER A 43 -4.99 6.10 29.87
CA SER A 43 -5.71 6.44 28.63
C SER A 43 -5.03 7.56 27.82
N MET A 44 -4.45 8.56 28.50
CA MET A 44 -3.78 9.73 27.92
C MET A 44 -2.29 9.72 28.34
N ARG A 45 -1.48 8.94 27.62
CA ARG A 45 -0.06 8.70 27.98
C ARG A 45 0.81 9.96 27.97
N TYR A 46 0.37 11.05 27.35
CA TYR A 46 1.03 12.36 27.50
C TYR A 46 1.21 12.73 28.98
N PHE A 47 0.15 12.62 29.78
CA PHE A 47 0.19 12.99 31.20
C PHE A 47 1.08 12.07 32.03
N SER A 48 1.19 10.78 31.68
CA SER A 48 2.07 9.83 32.38
C SER A 48 3.50 10.36 32.46
N THR A 49 4.02 10.97 31.39
CA THR A 49 5.41 11.46 31.35
C THR A 49 5.65 12.59 32.37
N TYR A 50 4.67 13.45 32.61
CA TYR A 50 4.79 14.59 33.53
C TYR A 50 4.44 14.21 34.98
N LEU A 51 3.49 13.30 35.15
CA LEU A 51 2.98 12.89 36.46
C LEU A 51 3.77 11.72 37.08
N GLN A 52 4.75 11.16 36.38
CA GLN A 52 5.70 10.20 36.99
C GLN A 52 6.52 10.81 38.12
N ARG A 53 6.72 12.13 38.13
CA ARG A 53 7.53 12.86 39.12
C ARG A 53 6.75 13.30 40.35
N THR A 54 5.42 13.14 40.36
CA THR A 54 4.60 13.52 41.51
C THR A 54 4.62 12.41 42.57
N LYS A 55 4.74 12.81 43.84
CA LYS A 55 4.74 11.86 44.96
C LYS A 55 3.38 11.16 45.06
N PRO A 56 3.33 9.86 45.38
CA PRO A 56 2.07 9.15 45.64
C PRO A 56 1.25 9.85 46.73
N GLY A 57 0.00 10.22 46.42
CA GLY A 57 -0.97 10.73 47.40
C GLY A 57 -1.20 12.25 47.45
N GLY A 58 -0.35 13.07 46.84
CA GLY A 58 -0.53 14.54 46.88
C GLY A 58 -1.63 15.01 45.92
N PRO A 59 -2.42 16.06 46.21
CA PRO A 59 -3.29 16.65 45.21
C PRO A 59 -2.53 16.98 43.92
N VAL A 60 -3.02 16.41 42.82
CA VAL A 60 -2.52 16.66 41.47
C VAL A 60 -3.50 17.60 40.79
N ASP A 61 -3.00 18.76 40.41
CA ASP A 61 -3.72 19.75 39.65
C ASP A 61 -3.04 19.97 38.29
N ILE A 62 -3.85 19.92 37.22
CA ILE A 62 -3.41 20.02 35.83
C ILE A 62 -4.29 21.05 35.12
N SER A 63 -3.65 22.09 34.59
CA SER A 63 -4.32 23.06 33.72
C SER A 63 -4.00 22.80 32.26
N VAL A 64 -5.03 22.68 31.42
CA VAL A 64 -4.94 22.46 29.97
C VAL A 64 -5.69 23.57 29.24
N HIS A 65 -5.04 24.17 28.25
CA HIS A 65 -5.66 25.17 27.39
C HIS A 65 -6.07 24.53 26.07
N CYS A 66 -7.37 24.30 25.88
CA CYS A 66 -7.92 23.73 24.65
C CYS A 66 -9.42 24.03 24.54
N ASP A 67 -10.02 23.65 23.41
CA ASP A 67 -11.46 23.67 23.23
C ASP A 67 -12.14 22.75 24.25
N LEU A 68 -13.11 23.30 24.99
CA LEU A 68 -13.81 22.57 26.06
C LEU A 68 -14.65 21.41 25.52
N VAL A 69 -15.32 21.59 24.37
CA VAL A 69 -16.18 20.56 23.76
C VAL A 69 -15.32 19.38 23.29
N ILE A 70 -14.18 19.67 22.65
CA ILE A 70 -13.25 18.62 22.22
C ILE A 70 -12.72 17.86 23.43
N PHE A 71 -12.27 18.56 24.48
CA PHE A 71 -11.71 17.88 25.65
C PHE A 71 -12.74 17.03 26.40
N GLU A 72 -13.99 17.49 26.50
CA GLU A 72 -15.08 16.70 27.07
C GLU A 72 -15.27 15.38 26.30
N LEU A 73 -15.25 15.41 24.98
CA LEU A 73 -15.33 14.20 24.16
C LEU A 73 -14.13 13.27 24.39
N LEU A 74 -12.91 13.81 24.55
CA LEU A 74 -11.73 13.00 24.86
C LEU A 74 -11.88 12.29 26.22
N LEU A 75 -12.53 12.91 27.20
CA LEU A 75 -12.82 12.28 28.49
C LEU A 75 -13.88 11.18 28.36
N THR A 76 -14.95 11.39 27.58
CA THR A 76 -15.97 10.34 27.37
C THR A 76 -15.38 9.11 26.68
N PHE A 77 -14.38 9.28 25.81
CA PHE A 77 -13.66 8.15 25.21
C PHE A 77 -12.99 7.23 26.24
N MET A 78 -12.56 7.78 27.38
CA MET A 78 -11.95 6.99 28.46
C MET A 78 -12.96 6.03 29.12
N GLU A 79 -14.25 6.21 28.88
CA GLU A 79 -15.33 5.33 29.33
C GLU A 79 -15.77 4.36 28.24
N GLY A 80 -15.60 4.74 26.97
CA GLY A 80 -15.78 3.87 25.81
C GLY A 80 -15.89 4.67 24.50
N PRO A 81 -15.79 4.00 23.33
CA PRO A 81 -15.79 4.69 22.04
C PRO A 81 -17.17 5.18 21.59
N GLY A 82 -18.26 4.70 22.21
CA GLY A 82 -19.63 4.88 21.72
C GLY A 82 -20.10 6.33 21.64
N ASP A 83 -19.79 7.14 22.66
CA ASP A 83 -20.26 8.52 22.71
C ASP A 83 -19.50 9.44 21.75
N ILE A 84 -18.19 9.25 21.63
CA ILE A 84 -17.39 9.92 20.59
C ILE A 84 -17.93 9.57 19.21
N MET A 85 -18.19 8.29 18.93
CA MET A 85 -18.72 7.86 17.63
C MET A 85 -20.05 8.55 17.31
N ARG A 86 -20.96 8.61 18.28
CA ARG A 86 -22.24 9.29 18.12
C ARG A 86 -22.09 10.79 17.91
N ALA A 87 -21.12 11.44 18.58
CA ALA A 87 -20.81 12.85 18.38
C ALA A 87 -20.25 13.11 16.96
N LEU A 88 -19.31 12.28 16.50
CA LEU A 88 -18.72 12.37 15.16
C LEU A 88 -19.74 12.14 14.05
N MET A 89 -20.66 11.19 14.23
CA MET A 89 -21.75 10.96 13.27
C MET A 89 -22.74 12.13 13.19
N ARG A 90 -22.89 12.89 14.28
CA ARG A 90 -23.76 14.07 14.32
C ARG A 90 -23.09 15.30 13.73
N ASP A 91 -21.78 15.47 13.97
CA ASP A 91 -21.01 16.61 13.51
C ASP A 91 -19.60 16.18 13.06
N LEU A 92 -19.43 16.12 11.73
CA LEU A 92 -18.17 15.74 11.09
C LEU A 92 -17.04 16.75 11.32
N SER A 93 -17.36 18.01 11.63
CA SER A 93 -16.36 19.05 11.85
C SER A 93 -15.47 18.78 13.08
N LEU A 94 -15.98 17.95 14.01
CA LEU A 94 -15.26 17.52 15.21
C LEU A 94 -14.14 16.51 14.93
N ALA A 95 -14.16 15.82 13.77
CA ALA A 95 -13.24 14.73 13.49
C ALA A 95 -11.78 15.16 13.47
N ILE A 96 -11.44 16.26 12.77
CA ILE A 96 -10.06 16.74 12.64
C ILE A 96 -9.52 17.30 13.98
N PRO A 97 -10.25 18.15 14.71
CA PRO A 97 -9.81 18.60 16.04
C PRO A 97 -9.62 17.46 17.05
N ILE A 98 -10.52 16.47 17.08
CA ILE A 98 -10.37 15.28 17.95
C ILE A 98 -9.16 14.47 17.50
N TYR A 99 -8.95 14.30 16.20
CA TYR A 99 -7.81 13.55 15.67
C TYR A 99 -6.46 14.18 16.06
N ILE A 100 -6.34 15.50 15.93
CA ILE A 100 -5.13 16.23 16.33
C ILE A 100 -4.93 16.16 17.84
N SER A 101 -5.99 16.41 18.62
CA SER A 101 -5.91 16.45 20.09
C SER A 101 -5.62 15.08 20.70
N SER A 102 -6.22 14.01 20.16
CA SER A 102 -5.97 12.63 20.59
C SER A 102 -4.53 12.19 20.31
N ASN A 103 -3.94 12.62 19.18
CA ASN A 103 -2.53 12.39 18.90
C ASN A 103 -1.62 13.14 19.88
N PHE A 104 -1.91 14.41 20.15
CA PHE A 104 -1.16 15.20 21.13
C PHE A 104 -1.17 14.56 22.53
N LEU A 105 -2.33 14.06 22.96
CA LEU A 105 -2.50 13.38 24.25
C LEU A 105 -2.03 11.90 24.24
N LYS A 106 -1.52 11.42 23.11
CA LYS A 106 -1.00 10.05 22.89
C LYS A 106 -2.04 8.94 23.10
N MET A 107 -3.29 9.20 22.68
CA MET A 107 -4.44 8.28 22.74
C MET A 107 -4.54 7.43 21.46
N ASP A 108 -3.64 6.45 21.27
CA ASP A 108 -3.49 5.72 20.00
C ASP A 108 -4.78 5.07 19.48
N GLY A 109 -5.59 4.47 20.36
CA GLY A 109 -6.85 3.83 19.97
C GLY A 109 -7.85 4.82 19.38
N LEU A 110 -7.91 6.04 19.92
CA LEU A 110 -8.77 7.11 19.39
C LEU A 110 -8.21 7.68 18.08
N VAL A 111 -6.89 7.81 17.98
CA VAL A 111 -6.21 8.25 16.75
C VAL A 111 -6.54 7.31 15.60
N GLU A 112 -6.41 5.99 15.80
CA GLU A 112 -6.73 4.99 14.77
C GLU A 112 -8.22 5.03 14.37
N LEU A 113 -9.10 5.15 15.36
CA LEU A 113 -10.54 5.26 15.13
C LEU A 113 -10.90 6.52 14.33
N CYS A 114 -10.30 7.68 14.65
CA CYS A 114 -10.49 8.90 13.89
C CYS A 114 -9.94 8.78 12.46
N ALA A 115 -8.77 8.17 12.28
CA ALA A 115 -8.18 7.93 10.97
C ALA A 115 -9.13 7.10 10.08
N GLN A 116 -9.70 6.02 10.61
CA GLN A 116 -10.69 5.18 9.92
C GLN A 116 -11.99 5.93 9.62
N PHE A 117 -12.48 6.74 10.57
CA PHE A 117 -13.69 7.54 10.39
C PHE A 117 -13.53 8.61 9.30
N ILE A 118 -12.39 9.29 9.26
CA ILE A 118 -12.07 10.28 8.22
C ILE A 118 -11.91 9.57 6.86
N ALA A 119 -11.27 8.39 6.83
CA ALA A 119 -11.10 7.59 5.63
C ALA A 119 -12.43 7.08 5.04
N SER A 120 -13.40 6.68 5.87
CA SER A 120 -14.70 6.23 5.38
C SER A 120 -15.56 7.36 4.81
N HIS A 121 -15.38 8.59 5.31
CA HIS A 121 -16.06 9.81 4.85
C HIS A 121 -15.16 10.72 4.00
N LEU A 122 -14.18 10.13 3.32
CA LEU A 122 -13.12 10.86 2.64
C LEU A 122 -13.61 11.92 1.61
N PRO A 123 -14.59 11.64 0.73
CA PRO A 123 -15.09 12.65 -0.22
C PRO A 123 -15.62 13.92 0.47
N HIS A 124 -16.27 13.76 1.63
CA HIS A 124 -16.74 14.89 2.42
C HIS A 124 -15.55 15.70 2.96
N PHE A 125 -14.61 15.06 3.66
CA PHE A 125 -13.46 15.75 4.25
C PHE A 125 -12.50 16.36 3.23
N ALA A 126 -12.35 15.75 2.05
CA ALA A 126 -11.58 16.32 0.95
C ALA A 126 -12.18 17.66 0.46
N SER A 127 -13.49 17.83 0.63
CA SER A 127 -14.23 19.03 0.24
C SER A 127 -14.30 20.08 1.36
N THR A 128 -14.43 19.66 2.61
CA THR A 128 -14.72 20.54 3.75
C THR A 128 -13.50 20.90 4.60
N ALA A 129 -12.46 20.08 4.59
CA ALA A 129 -11.28 20.23 5.45
C ALA A 129 -9.98 20.36 4.64
N ASP A 130 -8.92 20.88 5.26
CA ASP A 130 -7.58 20.84 4.70
C ASP A 130 -6.77 19.65 5.24
N LEU A 131 -7.06 18.47 4.68
CA LEU A 131 -6.34 17.24 5.01
C LEU A 131 -4.86 17.30 4.61
N VAL A 132 -4.50 18.14 3.63
CA VAL A 132 -3.11 18.32 3.19
C VAL A 132 -2.30 19.08 4.24
N ALA A 133 -2.93 19.86 5.12
CA ALA A 133 -2.26 20.54 6.22
C ALA A 133 -2.02 19.64 7.46
N LEU A 134 -2.49 18.38 7.44
CA LEU A 134 -2.29 17.49 8.59
C LEU A 134 -0.79 17.20 8.83
N PRO A 135 -0.35 17.16 10.11
CA PRO A 135 0.99 16.73 10.50
C PRO A 135 1.39 15.40 9.87
N GLY A 136 2.67 15.23 9.54
CA GLY A 136 3.17 14.05 8.81
C GLY A 136 2.78 12.70 9.43
N GLU A 137 2.87 12.58 10.75
CA GLU A 137 2.49 11.36 11.47
C GLU A 137 0.99 11.07 11.35
N LEU A 138 0.14 12.07 11.57
CA LEU A 138 -1.31 11.94 11.43
C LEU A 138 -1.69 11.62 9.99
N PHE A 139 -1.12 12.33 9.03
CA PHE A 139 -1.38 12.04 7.62
C PHE A 139 -0.96 10.61 7.24
N SER A 140 0.17 10.11 7.76
CA SER A 140 0.62 8.74 7.50
C SER A 140 -0.36 7.69 8.05
N ARG A 141 -0.85 7.87 9.28
CA ARG A 141 -1.87 6.98 9.89
C ARG A 141 -3.19 7.03 9.11
N PHE A 142 -3.65 8.23 8.76
CA PHE A 142 -4.82 8.43 7.91
C PHE A 142 -4.64 7.78 6.52
N ALA A 143 -3.52 8.02 5.84
CA ALA A 143 -3.23 7.45 4.52
C ALA A 143 -3.21 5.92 4.56
N LYS A 144 -2.74 5.31 5.65
CA LYS A 144 -2.81 3.86 5.85
C LYS A 144 -4.26 3.36 5.92
N ALA A 145 -5.14 4.09 6.61
CA ALA A 145 -6.56 3.73 6.80
C ALA A 145 -7.43 3.92 5.54
N VAL A 146 -7.03 4.78 4.60
CA VAL A 146 -7.77 4.99 3.34
C VAL A 146 -7.65 3.77 2.43
N PRO A 147 -8.74 3.09 2.02
CA PRO A 147 -8.64 1.99 1.06
C PRO A 147 -8.35 2.51 -0.35
N GLU A 148 -7.68 1.71 -1.18
CA GLU A 148 -7.28 2.06 -2.54
C GLU A 148 -8.51 2.40 -3.41
N ALA A 149 -9.63 1.69 -3.21
CA ALA A 149 -10.89 1.98 -3.89
C ALA A 149 -11.41 3.42 -3.65
N LYS A 150 -11.21 3.98 -2.44
CA LYS A 150 -11.60 5.36 -2.13
C LYS A 150 -10.68 6.40 -2.78
N LEU A 151 -9.41 6.04 -3.05
CA LEU A 151 -8.50 6.91 -3.80
C LEU A 151 -8.90 7.01 -5.27
N GLU A 152 -9.37 5.91 -5.85
CA GLU A 152 -9.89 5.89 -7.22
C GLU A 152 -11.21 6.66 -7.33
N GLU A 153 -12.14 6.50 -6.38
CA GLU A 153 -13.38 7.29 -6.32
C GLU A 153 -13.08 8.81 -6.27
N LEU A 154 -12.13 9.25 -5.45
CA LEU A 154 -11.69 10.65 -5.42
C LEU A 154 -11.04 11.11 -6.74
N HIS A 155 -10.30 10.23 -7.41
CA HIS A 155 -9.67 10.53 -8.69
C HIS A 155 -10.71 10.72 -9.79
N GLU A 156 -11.74 9.88 -9.84
CA GLU A 156 -12.88 10.02 -10.75
C GLU A 156 -13.63 11.34 -10.52
N LEU A 157 -13.85 11.73 -9.25
CA LEU A 157 -14.46 13.03 -8.93
C LEU A 157 -13.62 14.22 -9.42
N LEU A 158 -12.28 14.12 -9.33
CA LEU A 158 -11.36 15.14 -9.86
C LEU A 158 -11.44 15.21 -11.39
N GLN A 159 -11.46 14.07 -12.07
CA GLN A 159 -11.59 14.02 -13.54
C GLN A 159 -12.92 14.60 -14.02
N ALA A 160 -14.03 14.21 -13.38
CA ALA A 160 -15.36 14.72 -13.69
C ALA A 160 -15.45 16.25 -13.52
N SER A 161 -14.73 16.80 -12.53
CA SER A 161 -14.65 18.24 -12.29
C SER A 161 -13.92 18.99 -13.41
N ASN A 162 -12.92 18.36 -14.05
CA ASN A 162 -12.15 18.97 -15.15
C ASN A 162 -12.86 18.81 -16.52
N ALA A 163 -13.71 17.80 -16.70
CA ALA A 163 -14.39 17.57 -17.98
C ALA A 163 -15.54 18.55 -18.29
N GLN A 164 -16.06 19.26 -17.28
CA GLN A 164 -17.22 20.17 -17.40
C GLN A 164 -16.84 21.65 -17.59
N ASP A 165 -15.67 21.94 -18.17
CA ASP A 165 -15.18 23.32 -18.31
C ASP A 165 -16.06 24.18 -19.25
N SER A 166 -16.89 25.01 -18.62
CA SER A 166 -17.52 26.21 -19.19
C SER A 166 -16.77 27.45 -18.69
N PRO A 167 -16.41 28.41 -19.56
CA PRO A 167 -15.36 29.40 -19.31
C PRO A 167 -15.66 30.51 -18.28
N SER A 168 -16.79 30.46 -17.54
CA SER A 168 -17.26 31.61 -16.74
C SER A 168 -17.21 31.48 -15.21
N ILE A 169 -16.83 30.34 -14.63
CA ILE A 169 -16.71 30.17 -13.16
C ILE A 169 -15.40 29.42 -12.81
N SER A 170 -14.26 30.06 -13.03
CA SER A 170 -12.95 29.40 -13.11
C SER A 170 -12.18 29.28 -11.78
N SER A 171 -12.11 30.32 -10.95
CA SER A 171 -11.09 30.37 -9.88
C SER A 171 -11.34 29.48 -8.65
N ARG A 172 -12.57 29.44 -8.10
CA ARG A 172 -12.87 28.61 -6.91
C ARG A 172 -12.85 27.11 -7.22
N LYS A 173 -13.37 26.72 -8.39
CA LYS A 173 -13.36 25.32 -8.85
C LYS A 173 -11.93 24.85 -9.10
N GLN A 174 -11.11 25.69 -9.73
CA GLN A 174 -9.68 25.41 -9.95
C GLN A 174 -8.90 25.27 -8.63
N HIS A 175 -9.17 26.11 -7.63
CA HIS A 175 -8.54 25.97 -6.31
C HIS A 175 -8.92 24.65 -5.63
N GLN A 176 -10.19 24.27 -5.68
CA GLN A 176 -10.65 23.00 -5.11
C GLN A 176 -10.05 21.79 -5.83
N ALA A 177 -10.00 21.81 -7.17
CA ALA A 177 -9.35 20.76 -7.96
C ALA A 177 -7.85 20.65 -7.65
N SER A 178 -7.14 21.79 -7.52
CA SER A 178 -5.73 21.80 -7.14
C SER A 178 -5.49 21.22 -5.75
N LYS A 179 -6.37 21.52 -4.78
CA LYS A 179 -6.29 20.98 -3.42
C LYS A 179 -6.52 19.47 -3.41
N LEU A 180 -7.53 19.00 -4.13
CA LEU A 180 -7.84 17.58 -4.28
C LEU A 180 -6.70 16.83 -4.97
N HIS A 181 -6.11 17.40 -6.03
CA HIS A 181 -4.95 16.85 -6.70
C HIS A 181 -3.74 16.73 -5.75
N ALA A 182 -3.47 17.76 -4.94
CA ALA A 182 -2.40 17.72 -3.93
C ALA A 182 -2.65 16.65 -2.85
N LEU A 183 -3.91 16.49 -2.41
CA LEU A 183 -4.31 15.45 -1.47
C LEU A 183 -4.09 14.04 -2.04
N LEU A 184 -4.59 13.77 -3.24
CA LEU A 184 -4.42 12.48 -3.93
C LEU A 184 -2.94 12.15 -4.13
N SER A 185 -2.17 13.11 -4.62
CA SER A 185 -0.72 13.02 -4.81
C SER A 185 0.00 12.60 -3.52
N ARG A 186 -0.34 13.24 -2.39
CA ARG A 186 0.25 12.93 -1.08
C ARG A 186 -0.22 11.56 -0.55
N LEU A 187 -1.49 11.19 -0.77
CA LEU A 187 -2.05 9.89 -0.37
C LEU A 187 -1.36 8.73 -1.10
N TYR A 188 -1.26 8.80 -2.44
CA TYR A 188 -0.58 7.76 -3.23
C TYR A 188 0.89 7.59 -2.86
N LYS A 189 1.59 8.69 -2.58
CA LYS A 189 2.98 8.64 -2.08
C LYS A 189 3.10 7.83 -0.78
N HIS A 190 2.28 8.15 0.23
CA HIS A 190 2.31 7.43 1.50
C HIS A 190 1.84 5.98 1.36
N LYS A 191 0.88 5.71 0.47
CA LYS A 191 0.45 4.35 0.14
C LYS A 191 1.56 3.52 -0.46
N LEU A 192 2.33 4.09 -1.39
CA LEU A 192 3.50 3.43 -1.97
C LEU A 192 4.51 3.06 -0.88
N GLU A 193 4.88 4.02 -0.02
CA GLU A 193 5.80 3.79 1.09
C GLU A 193 5.28 2.67 2.01
N HIS A 194 3.98 2.68 2.33
CA HIS A 194 3.35 1.68 3.18
C HIS A 194 3.34 0.28 2.54
N VAL A 195 3.03 0.17 1.25
CA VAL A 195 3.02 -1.10 0.50
C VAL A 195 4.42 -1.73 0.52
N LEU A 196 5.46 -0.95 0.23
CA LEU A 196 6.84 -1.44 0.23
C LEU A 196 7.29 -1.91 1.63
N GLN A 197 6.93 -1.14 2.67
CA GLN A 197 7.20 -1.50 4.07
C GLN A 197 6.45 -2.75 4.52
N SER A 198 5.16 -2.84 4.19
CA SER A 198 4.28 -3.96 4.55
C SER A 198 4.77 -5.28 3.93
N LEU A 199 5.14 -5.24 2.65
CA LEU A 199 5.70 -6.38 1.93
C LEU A 199 7.19 -6.63 2.25
N ARG A 200 7.82 -5.76 3.05
CA ARG A 200 9.26 -5.81 3.39
C ARG A 200 10.14 -5.98 2.15
N THR A 201 9.82 -5.25 1.09
CA THR A 201 10.47 -5.38 -0.21
C THR A 201 10.96 -4.03 -0.70
N THR A 202 11.95 -4.08 -1.58
CA THR A 202 12.33 -2.98 -2.45
C THR A 202 12.04 -3.36 -3.90
N VAL A 203 11.91 -2.36 -4.76
CA VAL A 203 11.93 -2.57 -6.22
C VAL A 203 13.40 -2.62 -6.64
N CYS A 204 13.74 -3.57 -7.50
CA CYS A 204 15.04 -3.68 -8.14
C CYS A 204 14.87 -3.73 -9.66
N ARG A 205 15.90 -3.29 -10.38
CA ARG A 205 16.01 -3.48 -11.82
C ARG A 205 16.92 -4.66 -12.13
N CYS A 206 16.51 -5.53 -13.04
CA CYS A 206 17.30 -6.69 -13.42
C CYS A 206 18.44 -6.29 -14.37
N ALA A 207 19.68 -6.67 -14.06
CA ALA A 207 20.85 -6.40 -14.89
C ALA A 207 20.82 -7.13 -16.24
N HIS A 208 20.05 -8.24 -16.36
CA HIS A 208 20.00 -9.07 -17.56
C HIS A 208 18.88 -8.67 -18.53
N CYS A 209 17.67 -8.40 -18.02
CA CYS A 209 16.51 -8.07 -18.86
C CYS A 209 16.02 -6.63 -18.73
N GLY A 210 16.54 -5.85 -17.78
CA GLY A 210 16.11 -4.48 -17.52
C GLY A 210 14.74 -4.33 -16.85
N ALA A 211 14.01 -5.43 -16.63
CA ALA A 211 12.69 -5.40 -15.98
C ALA A 211 12.80 -5.09 -14.48
N MET A 212 11.80 -4.38 -13.96
CA MET A 212 11.64 -4.16 -12.52
C MET A 212 11.00 -5.38 -11.85
N TYR A 213 11.42 -5.68 -10.62
CA TYR A 213 10.91 -6.80 -9.84
C TYR A 213 11.04 -6.55 -8.33
N SER A 214 10.28 -7.28 -7.51
CA SER A 214 10.41 -7.26 -6.05
C SER A 214 11.65 -8.05 -5.60
N SER A 215 12.50 -7.42 -4.79
CA SER A 215 13.67 -8.08 -4.19
C SER A 215 13.28 -9.26 -3.30
N ALA A 216 12.21 -9.15 -2.53
CA ALA A 216 11.70 -10.24 -1.69
C ALA A 216 11.26 -11.46 -2.50
N ASN A 217 10.69 -11.24 -3.69
CA ASN A 217 10.16 -12.30 -4.56
C ASN A 217 11.11 -12.70 -5.71
N ALA A 218 12.34 -12.18 -5.72
CA ALA A 218 13.32 -12.41 -6.80
C ALA A 218 13.53 -13.89 -7.16
N HIS A 219 13.60 -14.75 -6.14
CA HIS A 219 13.80 -16.19 -6.28
C HIS A 219 12.60 -16.93 -6.89
N ARG A 220 11.40 -16.34 -6.82
CA ARG A 220 10.16 -16.92 -7.34
C ARG A 220 9.91 -16.54 -8.80
N LEU A 221 10.50 -15.42 -9.23
CA LEU A 221 10.29 -14.86 -10.56
C LEU A 221 11.35 -15.40 -11.53
N SER A 222 10.91 -15.73 -12.75
CA SER A 222 11.78 -16.24 -13.80
C SER A 222 12.22 -15.12 -14.74
N CYS A 223 13.50 -15.09 -15.09
CA CYS A 223 14.09 -14.13 -15.99
C CYS A 223 14.50 -14.83 -17.30
N ALA A 224 13.77 -14.58 -18.39
CA ALA A 224 14.06 -15.19 -19.69
C ALA A 224 15.49 -14.89 -20.18
N ALA A 225 16.00 -13.67 -19.98
CA ALA A 225 17.37 -13.30 -20.32
C ALA A 225 18.40 -14.04 -19.44
N GLY A 226 18.10 -14.20 -18.15
CA GLY A 226 18.94 -14.97 -17.23
C GLY A 226 19.01 -16.45 -17.60
N THR A 227 17.88 -17.05 -18.01
CA THR A 227 17.83 -18.44 -18.46
C THR A 227 18.70 -18.66 -19.70
N LYS A 228 18.66 -17.74 -20.67
CA LYS A 228 19.51 -17.80 -21.87
C LYS A 228 21.00 -17.73 -21.53
N LEU A 229 21.40 -16.87 -20.58
CA LEU A 229 22.79 -16.74 -20.13
C LEU A 229 23.29 -18.00 -19.41
N GLN A 230 22.49 -18.57 -18.49
CA GLN A 230 22.85 -19.82 -17.80
C GLN A 230 22.99 -20.99 -18.79
N ALA A 231 22.09 -21.09 -19.76
CA ALA A 231 22.17 -22.12 -20.80
C ALA A 231 23.42 -21.97 -21.69
N ALA A 232 23.85 -20.73 -21.99
CA ALA A 232 25.06 -20.46 -22.76
C ALA A 232 26.36 -20.76 -21.98
N GLN A 233 26.33 -20.72 -20.65
CA GLN A 233 27.48 -20.97 -19.78
C GLN A 233 27.62 -22.43 -19.32
N ALA A 234 26.57 -23.25 -19.49
CA ALA A 234 26.61 -24.66 -19.18
C ALA A 234 27.47 -25.43 -20.20
N SER A 235 28.64 -25.93 -19.76
CA SER A 235 29.52 -26.77 -20.58
C SER A 235 28.87 -28.12 -20.97
N PRO A 236 29.24 -28.76 -22.10
CA PRO A 236 28.52 -29.91 -22.66
C PRO A 236 28.56 -31.22 -21.85
N ALA A 237 29.32 -31.27 -20.75
CA ALA A 237 29.69 -32.53 -20.07
C ALA A 237 29.18 -32.68 -18.63
N GLY A 238 28.24 -31.85 -18.18
CA GLY A 238 27.68 -31.92 -16.82
C GLY A 238 26.27 -32.49 -16.79
N LYS A 239 26.04 -33.53 -15.98
CA LYS A 239 24.74 -34.20 -15.72
C LYS A 239 23.56 -33.21 -15.70
N ARG A 240 22.56 -33.42 -16.56
CA ARG A 240 21.26 -32.75 -16.49
C ARG A 240 20.61 -33.06 -15.14
N SER A 241 20.64 -32.11 -14.21
CA SER A 241 19.76 -32.14 -13.06
C SER A 241 18.34 -31.89 -13.54
N THR A 242 17.45 -32.84 -13.32
CA THR A 242 16.00 -32.73 -13.54
C THR A 242 15.34 -31.86 -12.47
N GLY A 243 15.79 -30.61 -12.36
CA GLY A 243 15.22 -29.59 -11.49
C GLY A 243 15.05 -28.30 -12.29
N GLY A 244 13.83 -27.79 -12.35
CA GLY A 244 13.45 -26.57 -13.09
C GLY A 244 14.05 -25.29 -12.49
N GLY A 245 15.38 -25.16 -12.49
CA GLY A 245 16.09 -23.93 -12.16
C GLY A 245 16.18 -23.04 -13.39
N GLY A 246 15.13 -22.26 -13.67
CA GLY A 246 15.21 -21.16 -14.63
C GLY A 246 16.14 -20.06 -14.11
N GLY A 247 16.70 -19.23 -15.01
CA GLY A 247 17.50 -18.10 -14.59
C GLY A 247 16.66 -17.11 -13.81
N HIS A 248 17.16 -16.66 -12.65
CA HIS A 248 16.47 -15.71 -11.79
C HIS A 248 16.88 -14.26 -12.11
N HIS A 249 16.06 -13.30 -11.66
CA HIS A 249 16.43 -11.89 -11.75
C HIS A 249 17.61 -11.57 -10.83
N LYS A 250 18.59 -10.81 -11.36
CA LYS A 250 19.74 -10.33 -10.60
C LYS A 250 19.74 -8.80 -10.58
N ALA A 251 19.88 -8.23 -9.39
CA ALA A 251 19.80 -6.78 -9.21
C ALA A 251 20.98 -6.09 -9.87
N ASP A 252 20.70 -5.00 -10.59
CA ASP A 252 21.70 -4.05 -11.07
C ASP A 252 22.17 -3.17 -9.89
N PRO A 253 23.43 -3.28 -9.44
CA PRO A 253 23.93 -2.53 -8.30
C PRO A 253 24.03 -1.02 -8.57
N ALA A 254 24.06 -0.59 -9.84
CA ALA A 254 24.11 0.83 -10.20
C ALA A 254 22.73 1.49 -10.20
N TRP A 255 21.65 0.71 -10.11
CA TRP A 255 20.28 1.22 -10.18
C TRP A 255 19.67 1.40 -8.78
N ASN A 256 18.99 2.52 -8.55
CA ASN A 256 18.21 2.73 -7.34
C ASN A 256 16.81 3.32 -7.63
N LEU A 257 15.85 2.92 -6.80
CA LEU A 257 14.45 3.34 -6.95
C LEU A 257 14.27 4.85 -6.77
N GLY A 258 15.03 5.48 -5.86
CA GLY A 258 14.88 6.91 -5.57
C GLY A 258 15.15 7.80 -6.78
N GLU A 259 16.28 7.60 -7.46
CA GLU A 259 16.63 8.29 -8.69
C GLU A 259 15.66 7.98 -9.83
N HIS A 260 15.21 6.72 -9.95
CA HIS A 260 14.22 6.34 -10.95
C HIS A 260 12.89 7.09 -10.76
N LEU A 261 12.39 7.16 -9.52
CA LEU A 261 11.18 7.92 -9.21
C LEU A 261 11.35 9.42 -9.46
N ALA A 262 12.51 9.98 -9.13
CA ALA A 262 12.83 11.37 -9.42
C ALA A 262 12.84 11.64 -10.93
N ALA A 263 13.44 10.74 -11.72
CA ALA A 263 13.47 10.82 -13.17
C ALA A 263 12.06 10.72 -13.79
N LEU A 264 11.23 9.77 -13.37
CA LEU A 264 9.84 9.63 -13.84
C LEU A 264 9.01 10.90 -13.60
N ARG A 265 9.19 11.52 -12.43
CA ARG A 265 8.50 12.77 -12.08
C ARG A 265 9.04 13.99 -12.81
N ALA A 266 10.28 13.94 -13.29
CA ALA A 266 10.90 14.99 -14.08
C ALA A 266 10.67 14.82 -15.59
N SER A 267 10.45 13.58 -16.07
CA SER A 267 10.34 13.26 -17.49
C SER A 267 8.91 13.36 -18.01
N ASN A 268 8.69 14.12 -19.09
CA ASN A 268 7.53 13.95 -19.96
C ASN A 268 7.67 12.65 -20.77
N SER A 269 7.11 11.54 -20.30
CA SER A 269 7.09 10.28 -21.06
C SER A 269 5.83 10.26 -21.95
N SER A 270 5.84 10.24 -23.29
CA SER A 270 6.64 9.40 -24.20
C SER A 270 6.88 7.99 -23.68
N ARG A 271 5.84 7.37 -23.12
CA ARG A 271 5.82 5.94 -22.83
C ARG A 271 5.39 5.18 -24.08
N ALA A 272 6.27 5.17 -25.09
CA ALA A 272 6.24 4.22 -26.20
C ALA A 272 7.59 3.50 -26.25
N ASN A 273 7.53 2.16 -26.23
CA ASN A 273 8.63 1.22 -26.44
C ASN A 273 9.71 1.10 -25.35
N SER A 274 9.49 0.14 -24.47
CA SER A 274 10.51 -0.90 -24.23
C SER A 274 9.84 -2.29 -24.14
N ALA A 275 9.02 -2.62 -25.15
CA ALA A 275 8.85 -4.00 -25.57
C ALA A 275 10.08 -4.37 -26.42
N GLY A 276 10.67 -5.51 -26.11
CA GLY A 276 11.95 -5.94 -26.65
C GLY A 276 11.99 -6.03 -28.17
N VAL A 277 13.17 -5.72 -28.71
CA VAL A 277 13.60 -6.09 -30.05
C VAL A 277 13.48 -7.61 -30.19
N GLY A 278 12.60 -8.04 -31.08
CA GLY A 278 12.38 -9.43 -31.48
C GLY A 278 11.57 -9.46 -32.76
N SER A 279 12.27 -9.50 -33.89
CA SER A 279 11.71 -9.54 -35.25
C SER A 279 10.79 -10.75 -35.46
N GLY A 280 9.59 -10.52 -36.00
CA GLY A 280 8.66 -11.56 -36.45
C GLY A 280 7.33 -10.95 -36.91
N GLU A 281 7.06 -11.02 -38.21
CA GLU A 281 5.94 -10.39 -38.93
C GLU A 281 4.58 -11.10 -38.73
N GLY A 282 3.49 -10.31 -38.67
CA GLY A 282 2.08 -10.68 -38.95
C GLY A 282 1.30 -11.39 -37.82
N VAL A 283 0.01 -11.17 -37.51
CA VAL A 283 -1.12 -10.42 -38.11
C VAL A 283 -2.19 -10.14 -37.03
N ALA A 284 -2.75 -8.93 -37.09
CA ALA A 284 -4.07 -8.40 -36.70
C ALA A 284 -5.03 -9.07 -35.68
N GLY A 285 -5.52 -8.25 -34.75
CA GLY A 285 -6.79 -8.43 -34.00
C GLY A 285 -7.13 -7.23 -33.08
N ARG A 286 -8.00 -6.33 -33.57
CA ARG A 286 -8.62 -5.14 -32.92
C ARG A 286 -9.39 -5.50 -31.63
N ALA A 287 -9.75 -4.65 -30.67
CA ALA A 287 -9.71 -3.19 -30.46
C ALA A 287 -9.76 -2.94 -28.93
N ALA A 288 -9.10 -1.88 -28.45
CA ALA A 288 -9.37 -1.30 -27.13
C ALA A 288 -9.73 0.17 -27.35
N ASP A 289 -10.86 0.57 -26.75
CA ASP A 289 -11.43 1.90 -26.85
C ASP A 289 -10.46 2.98 -26.35
N GLY A 290 -10.28 3.99 -27.20
CA GLY A 290 -9.41 5.11 -26.95
C GLY A 290 -10.03 6.11 -25.98
N ALA A 291 -9.42 6.27 -24.82
CA ALA A 291 -9.44 7.53 -24.11
C ALA A 291 -8.32 8.41 -24.67
N THR A 292 -8.69 9.37 -25.50
CA THR A 292 -7.80 10.46 -25.93
C THR A 292 -7.43 11.31 -24.73
N GLU A 293 -6.24 11.08 -24.17
CA GLU A 293 -5.65 11.95 -23.16
C GLU A 293 -5.10 13.22 -23.83
N VAL A 294 -5.67 14.36 -23.44
CA VAL A 294 -5.10 15.68 -23.71
C VAL A 294 -3.84 15.80 -22.87
N GLY A 295 -2.69 15.54 -23.50
CA GLY A 295 -1.37 15.63 -22.89
C GLY A 295 -1.06 17.05 -22.41
N THR A 296 -1.10 17.26 -21.09
CA THR A 296 -0.32 18.31 -20.46
C THR A 296 1.03 17.71 -20.13
N GLY A 297 2.11 18.33 -20.62
CA GLY A 297 3.48 17.84 -20.49
C GLY A 297 4.02 17.93 -19.05
N ALA A 298 3.46 17.14 -18.15
CA ALA A 298 3.93 16.92 -16.79
C ALA A 298 4.42 15.46 -16.63
N GLY A 299 5.46 15.26 -15.81
CA GLY A 299 5.96 13.92 -15.51
C GLY A 299 4.96 13.06 -14.74
N ALA A 300 5.32 11.78 -14.54
CA ALA A 300 4.41 10.78 -13.97
C ALA A 300 3.83 11.21 -12.62
N SER A 301 2.51 11.11 -12.48
CA SER A 301 1.77 11.34 -11.25
C SER A 301 2.08 10.25 -10.21
N TRP A 302 1.87 10.57 -8.93
CA TRP A 302 2.02 9.56 -7.87
C TRP A 302 1.03 8.40 -8.00
N ARG A 303 -0.13 8.60 -8.64
CA ARG A 303 -1.08 7.53 -8.95
C ARG A 303 -0.49 6.52 -9.92
N GLU A 304 0.07 6.98 -11.02
CA GLU A 304 0.70 6.10 -12.03
C GLU A 304 1.88 5.35 -11.43
N ILE A 305 2.74 6.06 -10.69
CA ILE A 305 3.87 5.45 -9.98
C ILE A 305 3.39 4.38 -8.99
N PHE A 306 2.33 4.69 -8.22
CA PHE A 306 1.79 3.75 -7.25
C PHE A 306 1.34 2.45 -7.92
N TRP A 307 0.51 2.53 -8.97
CA TRP A 307 0.00 1.34 -9.64
C TRP A 307 1.08 0.56 -10.41
N ASP A 308 2.07 1.26 -10.98
CA ASP A 308 3.22 0.64 -11.64
C ASP A 308 4.05 -0.18 -10.63
N VAL A 309 4.42 0.43 -9.50
CA VAL A 309 5.17 -0.27 -8.45
C VAL A 309 4.33 -1.36 -7.80
N TRP A 310 3.05 -1.09 -7.52
CA TRP A 310 2.11 -2.08 -6.97
C TRP A 310 2.06 -3.32 -7.87
N GLY A 311 1.98 -3.11 -9.19
CA GLY A 311 1.99 -4.13 -10.23
C GLY A 311 3.26 -4.99 -10.22
N VAL A 312 4.41 -4.39 -9.92
CA VAL A 312 5.71 -5.07 -9.85
C VAL A 312 5.88 -5.88 -8.55
N VAL A 313 5.44 -5.34 -7.42
CA VAL A 313 5.77 -5.92 -6.10
C VAL A 313 4.77 -6.96 -5.60
N HIS A 314 3.53 -6.91 -6.07
CA HIS A 314 2.54 -7.95 -5.76
C HIS A 314 2.74 -9.13 -6.68
N VAL A 315 3.14 -10.26 -6.12
CA VAL A 315 3.41 -11.50 -6.86
C VAL A 315 2.35 -12.54 -6.49
N PHE A 316 1.72 -13.11 -7.51
CA PHE A 316 0.68 -14.12 -7.37
C PHE A 316 1.15 -15.47 -7.91
N TRP A 317 0.48 -16.55 -7.49
CA TRP A 317 0.65 -17.88 -8.04
C TRP A 317 -0.47 -18.19 -9.03
N CYS A 318 -0.12 -18.70 -10.21
CA CYS A 318 -1.09 -19.13 -11.21
C CYS A 318 -1.23 -20.65 -11.22
N HIS A 319 -2.46 -21.15 -11.10
CA HIS A 319 -2.75 -22.59 -11.17
C HIS A 319 -2.80 -23.16 -12.59
N ARG A 320 -2.83 -22.30 -13.62
CA ARG A 320 -2.81 -22.74 -15.03
C ARG A 320 -1.40 -23.04 -15.52
N CYS A 321 -0.45 -22.15 -15.25
CA CYS A 321 0.93 -22.28 -15.72
C CYS A 321 1.89 -22.72 -14.61
N SER A 322 1.40 -22.93 -13.39
CA SER A 322 2.18 -23.37 -12.23
C SER A 322 3.41 -22.51 -12.00
N SER A 323 3.26 -21.19 -12.11
CA SER A 323 4.34 -20.22 -11.95
C SER A 323 3.88 -19.01 -11.16
N PHE A 324 4.84 -18.40 -10.46
CA PHE A 324 4.67 -17.07 -9.90
C PHE A 324 4.78 -16.01 -11.00
N PHE A 325 3.99 -14.94 -10.87
CA PHE A 325 3.98 -13.80 -11.79
C PHE A 325 3.67 -12.51 -11.03
N PRO A 326 4.24 -11.36 -11.40
CA PRO A 326 3.87 -10.07 -10.84
C PRO A 326 2.49 -9.62 -11.34
N ALA A 327 1.76 -8.84 -10.55
CA ALA A 327 0.41 -8.40 -10.86
C ALA A 327 0.29 -7.66 -12.21
N GLN A 328 1.34 -6.95 -12.63
CA GLN A 328 1.40 -6.29 -13.95
C GLN A 328 1.32 -7.27 -15.14
N GLU A 329 1.65 -8.56 -14.92
CA GLU A 329 1.62 -9.62 -15.93
C GLU A 329 0.31 -10.43 -15.87
N LEU A 330 -0.74 -9.97 -15.17
CA LEU A 330 -1.98 -10.73 -14.97
C LEU A 330 -2.60 -11.27 -16.26
N ASN A 331 -2.48 -10.56 -17.38
CA ASN A 331 -3.02 -10.97 -18.68
C ASN A 331 -2.02 -11.73 -19.59
N MET A 332 -0.87 -12.14 -19.04
CA MET A 332 0.26 -12.68 -19.80
C MET A 332 0.53 -14.17 -19.51
N CYS A 333 -0.49 -14.94 -19.08
CA CYS A 333 -0.35 -16.37 -18.84
C CYS A 333 -0.06 -17.08 -20.17
N PRO A 334 1.12 -17.70 -20.33
CA PRO A 334 1.51 -18.30 -21.59
C PRO A 334 0.67 -19.55 -21.90
N PHE A 335 0.22 -19.69 -23.16
CA PHE A 335 -0.38 -20.92 -23.67
C PHE A 335 -0.26 -21.08 -25.19
N HIS A 336 -0.50 -22.30 -25.67
CA HIS A 336 -0.73 -22.59 -27.09
C HIS A 336 -2.24 -22.85 -27.31
N PRO A 337 -2.88 -22.21 -28.31
CA PRO A 337 -4.31 -22.42 -28.57
C PRO A 337 -4.61 -23.81 -29.17
N GLU A 338 -3.60 -24.44 -29.79
CA GLU A 338 -3.75 -25.72 -30.49
C GLU A 338 -2.72 -26.74 -29.98
N PRO A 339 -3.07 -28.04 -29.95
CA PRO A 339 -2.14 -29.09 -29.54
C PRO A 339 -1.02 -29.28 -30.59
N PRO A 340 0.17 -29.74 -30.17
CA PRO A 340 1.27 -29.95 -31.10
C PRO A 340 1.04 -31.18 -32.00
N ILE A 341 1.41 -31.05 -33.27
CA ILE A 341 1.34 -32.11 -34.28
C ILE A 341 2.65 -32.88 -34.28
N PHE A 342 2.59 -34.20 -34.07
CA PHE A 342 3.74 -35.09 -34.10
C PHE A 342 3.71 -35.95 -35.36
N MET A 343 4.82 -35.97 -36.10
CA MET A 343 4.99 -36.95 -37.17
C MET A 343 5.16 -38.36 -36.57
N SER A 344 4.57 -39.37 -37.21
CA SER A 344 4.66 -40.77 -36.78
C SER A 344 6.13 -41.18 -36.54
N SER A 345 6.39 -41.84 -35.42
CA SER A 345 7.71 -42.28 -34.89
C SER A 345 8.65 -41.22 -34.31
N LYS A 346 8.39 -39.91 -34.41
CA LYS A 346 9.26 -38.87 -33.81
C LYS A 346 8.84 -38.47 -32.40
N THR A 347 9.82 -38.27 -31.53
CA THR A 347 9.64 -37.71 -30.17
C THR A 347 9.43 -36.19 -30.17
N THR A 348 9.67 -35.54 -31.31
CA THR A 348 9.50 -34.10 -31.53
C THR A 348 8.32 -33.82 -32.46
N GLY A 349 7.48 -32.86 -32.10
CA GLY A 349 6.38 -32.30 -32.89
C GLY A 349 6.49 -30.78 -32.98
N ARG A 350 5.48 -30.12 -33.55
CA ARG A 350 5.41 -28.66 -33.63
C ARG A 350 4.03 -28.14 -33.29
N TYR A 351 3.97 -26.99 -32.62
CA TYR A 351 2.71 -26.28 -32.39
C TYR A 351 2.26 -25.56 -33.68
N PRO A 352 1.03 -25.78 -34.17
CA PRO A 352 0.58 -25.10 -35.39
C PRO A 352 0.48 -23.57 -35.24
N CYS A 353 0.17 -23.06 -34.04
CA CYS A 353 0.08 -21.62 -33.76
C CYS A 353 1.34 -20.80 -34.08
N CYS A 354 2.54 -21.39 -33.96
CA CYS A 354 3.81 -20.65 -33.99
C CYS A 354 5.01 -21.44 -34.52
N GLY A 355 4.83 -22.73 -34.81
CA GLY A 355 5.89 -23.61 -35.31
C GLY A 355 6.94 -24.04 -34.27
N SER A 356 6.81 -23.63 -33.00
CA SER A 356 7.73 -24.02 -31.93
C SER A 356 7.73 -25.54 -31.72
N VAL A 357 8.89 -26.08 -31.31
CA VAL A 357 9.09 -27.53 -31.16
C VAL A 357 8.49 -28.00 -29.84
N ALA A 358 7.65 -29.04 -29.92
CA ALA A 358 7.11 -29.74 -28.75
C ALA A 358 7.79 -31.09 -28.61
N THR A 359 8.14 -31.50 -27.39
CA THR A 359 8.65 -32.85 -27.12
C THR A 359 7.57 -33.72 -26.46
N ARG A 360 7.43 -34.98 -26.89
CA ARG A 360 6.52 -35.93 -26.21
C ARG A 360 6.95 -36.13 -24.76
N GLY A 361 5.96 -36.18 -23.87
CA GLY A 361 6.20 -36.40 -22.43
C GLY A 361 6.70 -35.16 -21.69
N THR A 362 6.74 -33.98 -22.34
CA THR A 362 7.02 -32.72 -21.63
C THR A 362 5.92 -32.48 -20.60
N PRO A 363 6.27 -32.24 -19.32
CA PRO A 363 5.27 -31.92 -18.31
C PRO A 363 4.44 -30.70 -18.73
N PRO A 364 3.13 -30.70 -18.41
CA PRO A 364 2.22 -29.62 -18.78
C PRO A 364 2.68 -28.24 -18.25
N ASP A 365 3.36 -28.19 -17.10
CA ASP A 365 3.88 -26.94 -16.53
C ASP A 365 4.99 -26.34 -17.39
N THR A 366 5.92 -27.18 -17.86
CA THR A 366 7.01 -26.75 -18.75
C THR A 366 6.47 -26.35 -20.12
N ALA A 367 5.50 -27.09 -20.66
CA ALA A 367 4.81 -26.73 -21.90
C ALA A 367 3.98 -25.44 -21.78
N SER A 368 3.44 -25.16 -20.59
CA SER A 368 2.69 -23.93 -20.33
C SER A 368 3.62 -22.72 -20.29
N SER A 369 4.82 -22.85 -19.70
CA SER A 369 5.81 -21.75 -19.64
C SER A 369 6.36 -21.30 -21.01
N SER A 370 6.12 -22.06 -22.08
CA SER A 370 6.62 -21.77 -23.44
C SER A 370 5.54 -21.32 -24.44
N GLY A 371 4.35 -20.97 -23.94
CA GLY A 371 3.20 -20.60 -24.78
C GLY A 371 3.45 -19.47 -25.78
N CYS A 372 2.79 -19.56 -26.94
CA CYS A 372 2.84 -18.56 -28.02
C CYS A 372 1.87 -17.38 -27.82
N TRP A 373 0.88 -17.52 -26.93
CA TRP A 373 -0.20 -16.54 -26.68
C TRP A 373 -0.31 -16.24 -25.19
N GLY A 374 -0.86 -15.07 -24.85
CA GLY A 374 -1.16 -14.64 -23.49
C GLY A 374 -2.67 -14.71 -23.19
N ARG A 375 -3.03 -15.13 -21.98
CA ARG A 375 -4.39 -15.05 -21.42
C ARG A 375 -4.30 -14.63 -19.94
N GLU A 376 -5.44 -14.42 -19.31
CA GLU A 376 -5.47 -14.14 -17.88
C GLU A 376 -4.93 -15.33 -17.05
N HIS A 377 -4.03 -15.03 -16.10
CA HIS A 377 -3.58 -15.97 -15.08
C HIS A 377 -4.74 -16.35 -14.16
N GLN A 378 -4.77 -17.61 -13.71
CA GLN A 378 -5.76 -18.07 -12.74
C GLN A 378 -5.21 -18.04 -11.33
N VAL A 379 -5.59 -17.01 -10.59
CA VAL A 379 -5.43 -16.93 -9.13
C VAL A 379 -6.67 -17.57 -8.51
N LEU A 380 -6.52 -18.49 -7.54
CA LEU A 380 -7.69 -19.06 -6.86
C LEU A 380 -8.51 -17.94 -6.19
N PRO A 381 -9.85 -17.93 -6.32
CA PRO A 381 -10.68 -17.13 -5.44
C PRO A 381 -10.56 -17.68 -4.00
N LEU A 382 -10.53 -16.79 -3.00
CA LEU A 382 -10.84 -17.19 -1.62
C LEU A 382 -12.27 -17.73 -1.60
N LEU A 383 -12.44 -19.05 -1.68
CA LEU A 383 -13.72 -19.67 -1.41
C LEU A 383 -14.06 -19.42 0.08
N PRO A 384 -15.26 -18.91 0.41
CA PRO A 384 -15.70 -18.84 1.79
C PRO A 384 -15.85 -20.28 2.32
N GLY A 385 -15.00 -20.69 3.25
CA GLY A 385 -15.20 -21.93 4.03
C GLY A 385 -14.22 -23.10 3.80
N GLY A 386 -13.05 -22.90 3.18
CA GLY A 386 -11.98 -23.92 3.15
C GLY A 386 -10.83 -23.57 4.10
N PRO A 387 -10.18 -24.53 4.81
CA PRO A 387 -9.07 -24.22 5.69
C PRO A 387 -7.85 -23.68 4.90
N PRO A 388 -7.04 -22.80 5.50
CA PRO A 388 -5.93 -22.16 4.80
C PRO A 388 -4.79 -23.15 4.62
N ALA A 389 -4.58 -23.63 3.39
CA ALA A 389 -3.31 -24.27 3.04
C ALA A 389 -2.26 -23.18 2.81
N ALA A 390 -1.70 -22.67 3.90
CA ALA A 390 -0.40 -22.05 3.88
C ALA A 390 0.62 -23.11 3.45
N VAL A 391 1.14 -23.00 2.23
CA VAL A 391 2.36 -23.71 1.85
C VAL A 391 3.53 -22.73 1.99
N THR A 392 3.89 -22.48 3.24
CA THR A 392 5.27 -22.13 3.61
C THR A 392 6.07 -23.42 3.67
N SER A 393 6.68 -23.82 2.56
CA SER A 393 7.69 -24.87 2.58
C SER A 393 9.03 -24.24 2.95
N THR A 394 9.29 -24.14 4.25
CA THR A 394 10.64 -23.97 4.79
C THR A 394 11.23 -25.37 4.93
N THR A 395 12.16 -25.73 4.06
CA THR A 395 12.92 -26.99 4.15
C THR A 395 13.94 -26.87 5.29
N THR A 396 13.65 -27.48 6.45
CA THR A 396 14.66 -27.70 7.48
C THR A 396 15.31 -29.05 7.25
N ILE A 397 16.59 -29.03 6.89
CA ILE A 397 17.48 -30.19 6.89
C ILE A 397 17.92 -30.41 8.34
N THR A 398 17.57 -31.55 8.93
CA THR A 398 18.28 -32.10 10.10
C THR A 398 18.61 -33.54 9.79
N GLY A 399 19.90 -33.80 9.61
CA GLY A 399 20.45 -35.15 9.72
C GLY A 399 20.46 -35.56 11.19
N ASP A 400 20.25 -36.85 11.43
CA ASP A 400 20.67 -37.47 12.67
C ASP A 400 21.29 -38.84 12.37
N THR A 401 22.51 -38.95 12.88
CA THR A 401 23.34 -40.15 13.04
C THR A 401 22.80 -41.00 14.18
N SER A 402 22.66 -42.31 13.96
CA SER A 402 22.99 -43.36 14.96
C SER A 402 22.71 -44.76 14.43
N SER A 403 23.77 -45.45 14.01
CA SER A 403 24.07 -46.86 14.34
C SER A 403 25.54 -47.11 14.01
#